data_AF-A0A6S7JN97-F1
#
_entry.id   AF-A0A6S7JN97-F1
#
_cell.length_a   1.000
_cell.length_b   1.000
_cell.length_c   1.000
_cell.angle_alpha   90.00
_cell.angle_beta   90.00
_cell.angle_gamma   90.00
#
_symmetry.space_group_name_H-M   'P 1'
#
loop_
_entity.id
_entity.type
_entity.pdbx_description
1 polymer ?
#
loop_
_entity_poly.entity_id
_entity_poly.type
_entity_poly.pdbx_seq_one_letter_code
_entity_poly.pdbx_strand_id
1 'polypeptide(L)'
;MWTAWFTKFSDILDIHAPVLTKRLRCKKSPWINSLLIHKLRERDSLKKRFDKNPNDQIWSRYKKARNEANKLIKKSKRDYFMKRINTAKNDPKKT
;
A
#
# COMPACT_ATOMS: atom_id res chain seq x y z
N MET A 1 18.56 36.98 -31.05
CA MET A 1 18.80 35.68 -31.72
C MET A 1 18.72 34.50 -30.77
N TRP A 2 19.39 34.54 -29.61
CA TRP A 2 19.32 33.47 -28.60
C TRP A 2 17.90 33.11 -28.11
N THR A 3 17.09 34.13 -27.82
CA THR A 3 15.74 33.97 -27.27
C THR A 3 14.82 33.16 -28.18
N ALA A 4 14.81 33.47 -29.48
CA ALA A 4 13.97 32.80 -30.46
C ALA A 4 14.36 31.33 -30.68
N TRP A 5 15.64 31.02 -30.57
CA TRP A 5 16.12 29.63 -30.61
C TRP A 5 15.71 28.88 -29.34
N PHE A 6 15.95 29.47 -28.17
CA PHE A 6 15.65 28.85 -26.88
C PHE A 6 14.16 28.54 -26.73
N THR A 7 13.27 29.46 -27.11
CA THR A 7 11.82 29.22 -27.07
C THR A 7 11.41 28.06 -27.97
N LYS A 8 11.86 28.03 -29.23
CA LYS A 8 11.55 26.91 -30.13
C LYS A 8 12.06 25.57 -29.60
N PHE A 9 13.26 25.58 -29.03
CA PHE A 9 13.85 24.37 -28.45
C PHE A 9 13.07 23.90 -27.22
N SER A 10 12.68 24.82 -26.33
CA SER A 10 11.85 24.54 -25.17
C SER A 10 10.47 24.00 -25.56
N ASP A 11 9.82 24.56 -26.59
CA ASP A 11 8.52 24.07 -27.07
C ASP A 11 8.61 22.61 -27.56
N ILE A 12 9.67 22.29 -28.31
CA ILE A 12 9.93 20.91 -28.77
C ILE A 12 10.22 20.00 -27.58
N LEU A 13 11.01 20.47 -26.61
CA LEU A 13 11.30 19.72 -25.40
C LEU A 13 10.05 19.42 -24.57
N ASP A 14 9.13 20.38 -24.42
CA ASP A 14 7.90 20.18 -23.65
C ASP A 14 6.95 19.18 -24.33
N ILE A 15 6.96 19.10 -25.67
CA ILE A 15 6.20 18.10 -26.42
C ILE A 15 6.77 16.69 -26.24
N HIS A 16 8.09 16.53 -26.31
CA HIS A 16 8.75 15.23 -26.31
C HIS A 16 9.16 14.72 -24.93
N ALA A 17 9.42 15.61 -23.98
CA ALA A 17 9.90 15.32 -22.64
C ALA A 17 9.27 16.27 -21.60
N PRO A 18 7.93 16.31 -21.51
CA PRO A 18 7.25 17.17 -20.54
C PRO A 18 7.72 16.86 -19.12
N VAL A 19 7.90 17.90 -18.32
CA VAL A 19 8.19 17.73 -16.90
C VAL A 19 6.96 17.16 -16.20
N LEU A 20 7.00 15.85 -15.90
CA LEU A 20 5.90 15.17 -15.23
C LEU A 20 6.12 15.17 -13.72
N THR A 21 5.25 15.87 -12.98
CA THR A 21 5.15 15.69 -11.53
C THR A 21 4.43 14.39 -11.22
N LYS A 22 5.16 13.40 -10.70
CA LYS A 22 4.59 12.12 -10.26
C LYS A 22 4.66 12.01 -8.74
N ARG A 23 3.56 11.59 -8.12
CA ARG A 23 3.56 11.24 -6.69
C ARG A 23 4.35 9.95 -6.49
N LEU A 24 5.52 10.04 -5.88
CA LEU A 24 6.28 8.85 -5.49
C LEU A 24 5.47 8.07 -4.46
N ARG A 25 5.18 6.80 -4.78
CA ARG A 25 4.52 5.90 -3.85
C ARG A 25 5.56 5.49 -2.81
N CYS A 26 5.34 5.84 -1.54
CA CYS A 26 6.20 5.34 -0.46
C CYS A 26 6.28 3.81 -0.51
N LYS A 27 7.44 3.27 -0.12
CA LYS A 27 7.62 1.82 0.03
C LYS A 27 6.49 1.26 0.90
N LYS A 28 5.95 0.10 0.50
CA LYS A 28 4.90 -0.57 1.28
C LYS A 28 5.40 -0.76 2.72
N SER A 29 4.49 -0.60 3.68
CA SER A 29 4.84 -0.81 5.08
C SER A 29 5.46 -2.20 5.26
N PRO A 30 6.66 -2.33 5.86
CA PRO A 30 7.42 -3.59 5.88
C PRO A 30 6.71 -4.76 6.57
N TRP A 31 5.77 -4.47 7.47
CA TRP A 31 4.96 -5.47 8.18
C TRP A 31 3.80 -6.03 7.35
N ILE A 32 3.53 -5.50 6.15
CA ILE A 32 2.47 -6.02 5.28
C ILE A 32 2.99 -7.26 4.54
N ASN A 33 2.50 -8.44 4.94
CA ASN A 33 2.84 -9.72 4.31
C ASN A 33 1.79 -10.12 3.26
N SER A 34 2.14 -11.08 2.39
CA SER A 34 1.27 -11.59 1.32
C SER A 34 -0.03 -12.21 1.87
N LEU A 35 0.06 -12.93 2.98
CA LEU A 35 -1.10 -13.53 3.67
C LEU A 35 -2.09 -12.47 4.14
N LEU A 36 -1.61 -11.37 4.72
CA LEU A 36 -2.42 -10.24 5.16
C LEU A 36 -3.11 -9.58 3.98
N ILE A 37 -2.40 -9.38 2.88
CA ILE A 37 -3.00 -8.86 1.64
C ILE A 37 -4.11 -9.80 1.15
N HIS A 38 -3.89 -11.12 1.16
CA HIS A 38 -4.90 -12.09 0.76
C HIS A 38 -6.16 -11.99 1.65
N LYS A 39 -5.99 -11.95 2.97
CA LYS A 39 -7.12 -11.81 3.92
C LYS A 39 -7.85 -10.47 3.80
N LEU A 40 -7.14 -9.38 3.52
CA LEU A 40 -7.75 -8.08 3.23
C LEU A 40 -8.57 -8.12 1.94
N ARG A 41 -8.06 -8.75 0.88
CA ARG A 41 -8.79 -8.93 -0.39
C ARG A 41 -10.02 -9.81 -0.22
N GLU A 42 -9.94 -10.87 0.58
CA GLU A 42 -11.08 -11.73 0.91
C GLU A 42 -12.20 -10.91 1.58
N ARG A 43 -11.85 -10.13 2.63
CA ARG A 43 -12.76 -9.21 3.30
C ARG A 43 -13.41 -8.23 2.33
N ASP A 44 -12.61 -7.58 1.47
CA ASP A 44 -13.10 -6.55 0.55
C ASP A 44 -13.98 -7.15 -0.54
N SER A 45 -13.67 -8.35 -1.02
CA SER A 45 -14.50 -9.11 -1.96
C SER A 45 -15.87 -9.43 -1.35
N LEU A 46 -15.91 -9.90 -0.10
CA LEU A 46 -17.16 -10.18 0.61
C LEU A 46 -17.99 -8.92 0.82
N LYS A 47 -17.36 -7.79 1.16
CA LYS A 47 -18.06 -6.51 1.31
C LYS A 47 -18.67 -6.06 -0.02
N LYS A 48 -17.88 -6.09 -1.11
CA LYS A 48 -18.37 -5.78 -2.46
C LYS A 48 -19.53 -6.68 -2.90
N ARG A 49 -19.48 -7.98 -2.56
CA ARG A 49 -20.57 -8.91 -2.86
C ARG A 49 -21.84 -8.56 -2.08
N PHE A 50 -21.71 -8.25 -0.80
CA PHE A 50 -22.85 -7.82 0.03
C PHE A 50 -23.45 -6.50 -0.47
N ASP A 51 -22.63 -5.53 -0.84
CA ASP A 51 -23.10 -4.22 -1.33
C ASP A 51 -23.86 -4.34 -2.65
N LYS A 52 -23.51 -5.33 -3.49
CA LYS A 52 -24.25 -5.65 -4.72
C LYS A 52 -25.53 -6.43 -4.45
N ASN A 53 -25.45 -7.46 -3.60
CA ASN A 53 -26.55 -8.37 -3.29
C ASN A 53 -26.58 -8.61 -1.78
N PRO A 54 -27.39 -7.84 -1.03
CA PRO A 54 -27.51 -7.99 0.42
C PRO A 54 -27.98 -9.39 0.79
N ASN A 55 -27.21 -10.07 1.63
CA ASN A 55 -27.52 -11.42 2.12
C ASN A 55 -26.84 -11.62 3.49
N ASP A 56 -27.59 -12.11 4.46
CA ASP A 56 -27.12 -12.36 5.82
C ASP A 56 -25.96 -13.36 5.90
N GLN A 57 -25.94 -14.35 5.02
CA GLN A 57 -24.82 -15.30 4.95
C GLN A 57 -23.53 -14.60 4.52
N ILE A 58 -23.61 -13.72 3.51
CA ILE A 58 -22.47 -12.93 3.04
C ILE A 58 -22.02 -11.96 4.14
N TRP A 59 -22.98 -11.36 4.85
CA TRP A 59 -22.70 -10.46 5.97
C TRP A 59 -21.98 -11.18 7.12
N SER A 60 -22.43 -12.39 7.48
CA SER A 60 -21.79 -13.23 8.49
C SER A 60 -20.35 -13.59 8.09
N ARG A 61 -20.15 -14.02 6.83
CA ARG A 61 -18.81 -14.31 6.28
C ARG A 61 -17.92 -13.07 6.29
N TYR A 62 -18.45 -11.91 5.89
CA TYR A 62 -17.72 -10.64 5.95
C TYR A 62 -17.28 -10.29 7.38
N LYS A 63 -18.18 -10.42 8.38
CA LYS A 63 -17.84 -10.17 9.78
C LYS A 63 -16.69 -11.05 10.26
N LYS A 64 -16.71 -12.34 9.90
CA LYS A 64 -15.62 -13.29 10.21
C LYS A 64 -14.31 -12.87 9.53
N ALA A 65 -14.33 -12.63 8.22
CA ALA A 65 -13.16 -12.19 7.46
C ALA A 65 -12.58 -10.85 7.97
N ARG A 66 -13.45 -9.90 8.37
CA ARG A 66 -13.04 -8.63 8.99
C ARG A 66 -12.29 -8.85 10.30
N ASN A 67 -12.81 -9.72 11.16
CA ASN A 67 -12.19 -10.02 12.45
C ASN A 67 -10.85 -10.74 12.27
N GLU A 68 -10.77 -11.70 11.35
CA GLU A 68 -9.53 -12.39 10.97
C GLU A 68 -8.49 -11.41 10.44
N ALA A 69 -8.86 -10.54 9.50
CA ALA A 69 -7.97 -9.53 8.94
C ALA A 69 -7.45 -8.58 10.03
N ASN A 70 -8.32 -8.10 10.93
CA ASN A 70 -7.91 -7.24 12.04
C ASN A 70 -6.92 -7.94 13.00
N LYS A 71 -7.18 -9.21 13.35
CA LYS A 71 -6.26 -10.02 14.16
C LYS A 71 -4.90 -10.15 13.47
N LEU A 72 -4.90 -10.39 12.16
CA LEU A 72 -3.68 -10.55 11.38
C LEU A 72 -2.90 -9.24 11.24
N ILE A 73 -3.56 -8.09 11.04
CA ILE A 73 -2.90 -6.76 11.05
C ILE A 73 -2.16 -6.56 12.37
N LYS A 74 -2.85 -6.79 13.51
CA LYS A 74 -2.25 -6.62 14.84
C LYS A 74 -1.05 -7.54 15.01
N LYS A 75 -1.18 -8.83 14.64
CA LYS A 75 -0.12 -9.82 14.71
C LYS A 75 1.08 -9.42 13.83
N SER A 76 0.86 -9.11 12.56
CA SER A 76 1.92 -8.75 11.61
C SER A 76 2.71 -7.52 12.06
N LYS A 77 2.03 -6.47 12.57
CA LYS A 77 2.70 -5.31 13.15
C LYS A 77 3.57 -5.70 14.35
N ARG A 78 2.99 -6.40 15.31
CA ARG A 78 3.68 -6.83 16.53
C ARG A 78 4.91 -7.67 16.20
N ASP A 79 4.75 -8.69 15.36
CA ASP A 79 5.82 -9.62 15.01
C ASP A 79 6.96 -8.90 14.28
N TYR A 80 6.65 -7.93 13.40
CA TYR A 80 7.67 -7.11 12.75
C TYR A 80 8.46 -6.25 13.74
N PHE A 81 7.77 -5.51 14.63
CA PHE A 81 8.44 -4.64 15.59
C PHE A 81 9.22 -5.44 16.64
N MET A 82 8.67 -6.55 17.15
CA MET A 82 9.39 -7.46 18.05
C MET A 82 10.65 -8.01 17.39
N LYS A 83 10.56 -8.45 16.12
CA LYS A 83 11.73 -8.91 15.38
C LYS A 83 12.78 -7.81 15.27
N ARG A 84 12.38 -6.58 14.90
CA ARG A 84 13.31 -5.44 14.77
C ARG A 84 14.00 -5.10 16.09
N ILE A 85 13.25 -5.06 17.19
CA ILE A 85 13.79 -4.83 18.54
C ILE A 85 14.79 -5.92 18.92
N ASN A 86 14.42 -7.20 18.72
CA ASN A 86 15.29 -8.32 19.05
C ASN A 86 16.58 -8.34 18.21
N THR A 87 16.50 -7.96 16.93
CA THR A 87 17.70 -7.87 16.07
C THR A 87 18.60 -6.69 16.44
N ALA A 88 18.04 -5.58 16.94
CA ALA A 88 18.80 -4.40 17.36
C ALA A 88 19.45 -4.60 18.74
N LYS A 89 19.00 -5.57 19.55
CA LYS A 89 19.55 -5.85 20.89
C LYS A 89 21.06 -6.16 20.88
N ASN A 90 21.60 -6.62 19.75
CA ASN A 90 23.02 -6.93 19.59
C ASN A 90 23.82 -5.81 18.87
N ASP A 91 23.19 -4.72 18.43
CA ASP A 91 23.83 -3.60 17.73
C ASP A 91 23.05 -2.29 17.92
N PRO A 92 23.39 -1.49 18.96
CA PRO A 92 22.63 -0.29 19.33
C PRO A 92 22.64 0.83 18.28
N LYS A 93 23.54 0.78 17.28
CA LYS A 93 23.60 1.77 16.17
C LYS A 93 22.51 1.57 15.10
N LYS A 94 21.72 0.50 15.16
CA LYS A 94 20.67 0.16 14.19
C LYS A 94 19.22 0.47 14.61
N THR A 95 19.05 1.05 15.80
CA THR A 95 17.72 1.40 16.34
C THR A 95 17.11 2.56 15.57
#